data_AF-F0YAQ5-F1
#
_entry.id   AF-F0YAQ5-F1
#
_cell.length_a   1.000
_cell.length_b   1.000
_cell.length_c   1.000
_cell.angle_alpha   90.00
_cell.angle_beta   90.00
_cell.angle_gamma   90.00
#
_symmetry.space_group_name_H-M   'P 1'
#
loop_
_entity.id
_entity.type
_entity.pdbx_description
1 polymer ?
#
loop_
_entity_poly.entity_id
_entity_poly.type
_entity_poly.pdbx_seq_one_letter_code
_entity_poly.pdbx_strand_id
1 'polypeptide(L)'
;MGRAALFVDGALCSHSCDPNLKYDAAAGGLELTATRAIAAGEVVAFSYLGNARGETAAARAAELERKFDFACACDRCAASDAATSAGCPKNCGGYASLKAGDPPGGRLLCARCGVLEPKSARTVYAAEALKREAIDEMRDADVDLDTSPADDLAYVMNATHALVEECARDLSRRHELTRAARGLLKTVLAALLRRHRPDEGQFAFLVNAYVANDLDVVDALECVAARCPAAGKCAARHAPLYELSGVVFQTAIAAVNQLPPGLKTRTRAEQLARKYEPCIALAFGRNDESKGHVARLFAMLPKAACVPCPRPKGAAAETGTPRVPTL
;
A
#
# COMPACT_ATOMS: atom_id res chain seq x y z
N MET A 1 -23.13 14.71 12.38
CA MET A 1 -23.03 13.89 13.62
C MET A 1 -22.83 12.45 13.20
N GLY A 2 -21.74 11.80 13.64
CA GLY A 2 -21.54 10.37 13.38
C GLY A 2 -22.50 9.53 14.21
N ARG A 3 -23.02 8.44 13.64
CA ARG A 3 -23.75 7.42 14.40
C ARG A 3 -22.73 6.47 15.03
N ALA A 4 -22.98 6.04 16.26
CA ALA A 4 -22.17 5.03 16.95
C ALA A 4 -23.05 3.81 17.27
N ALA A 5 -22.45 2.62 17.25
CA ALA A 5 -23.08 1.36 17.61
C ALA A 5 -22.09 0.51 18.42
N LEU A 6 -22.60 -0.34 19.31
CA LEU A 6 -21.82 -1.27 20.11
C LEU A 6 -22.16 -2.70 19.67
N PHE A 7 -21.13 -3.47 19.32
CA PHE A 7 -21.25 -4.87 18.93
C PHE A 7 -20.44 -5.72 19.91
N VAL A 8 -21.11 -6.37 20.85
CA VAL A 8 -20.47 -7.09 21.96
C VAL A 8 -19.54 -8.19 21.45
N ASP A 9 -20.00 -9.01 20.50
CA ASP A 9 -19.17 -10.08 19.94
C ASP A 9 -18.03 -9.54 19.06
N GLY A 10 -18.27 -8.41 18.38
CA GLY A 10 -17.25 -7.73 17.59
C GLY A 10 -16.10 -7.19 18.44
N ALA A 11 -16.38 -6.79 19.68
CA ALA A 11 -15.39 -6.29 20.63
C ALA A 11 -14.43 -7.38 21.13
N LEU A 12 -14.71 -8.66 20.89
CA LEU A 12 -13.82 -9.78 21.22
C LEU A 12 -12.66 -9.92 20.22
N CYS A 13 -12.79 -9.38 19.01
CA CYS A 13 -11.73 -9.45 18.00
C CYS A 13 -10.57 -8.52 18.36
N SER A 14 -9.37 -9.07 18.44
CA SER A 14 -8.16 -8.32 18.75
C SER A 14 -7.74 -7.38 17.61
N HIS A 15 -6.90 -6.40 17.96
CA HIS A 15 -6.17 -5.63 16.97
C HIS A 15 -5.02 -6.41 16.35
N SER A 16 -4.83 -6.27 15.04
CA SER A 16 -3.54 -6.55 14.39
C SER A 16 -3.22 -5.49 13.33
N CYS A 17 -1.96 -5.06 13.24
CA CYS A 17 -1.48 -4.22 12.14
C CYS A 17 -1.27 -5.01 10.83
N ASP A 18 -1.44 -6.34 10.87
CA ASP A 18 -1.51 -7.25 9.73
C ASP A 18 -2.73 -8.19 9.91
N PRO A 19 -3.95 -7.66 9.75
CA PRO A 19 -5.17 -8.38 10.11
C PRO A 19 -5.52 -9.51 9.14
N ASN A 20 -6.34 -10.45 9.61
CA ASN A 20 -6.95 -11.51 8.78
C ASN A 20 -8.46 -11.34 8.61
N LEU A 21 -9.04 -10.33 9.26
CA LEU A 21 -10.42 -9.89 9.10
C LEU A 21 -10.49 -8.44 8.61
N LYS A 22 -11.57 -8.15 7.89
CA LYS A 22 -12.16 -6.82 7.79
C LYS A 22 -13.48 -6.79 8.55
N TYR A 23 -13.96 -5.61 8.87
CA TYR A 23 -15.32 -5.41 9.33
C TYR A 23 -16.07 -4.42 8.45
N ASP A 24 -17.38 -4.60 8.37
CA ASP A 24 -18.32 -3.64 7.80
C ASP A 24 -19.52 -3.51 8.74
N ALA A 25 -19.97 -2.28 8.96
CA ALA A 25 -21.11 -1.99 9.82
C ALA A 25 -22.26 -1.49 8.93
N ALA A 26 -23.01 -2.43 8.37
CA ALA A 26 -24.11 -2.15 7.44
C ALA A 26 -25.42 -2.76 7.96
N ALA A 27 -26.55 -2.14 7.59
CA ALA A 27 -27.89 -2.62 7.92
C ALA A 27 -28.16 -2.92 9.42
N GLY A 28 -27.45 -2.23 10.32
CA GLY A 28 -27.61 -2.42 11.77
C GLY A 28 -26.86 -3.62 12.36
N GLY A 29 -26.05 -4.32 11.55
CA GLY A 29 -25.19 -5.42 12.00
C GLY A 29 -23.70 -5.12 11.80
N LEU A 30 -22.87 -5.90 12.50
CA LEU A 30 -21.43 -5.98 12.23
C LEU A 30 -21.16 -7.25 11.45
N GLU A 31 -20.60 -7.10 10.26
CA GLU A 31 -20.14 -8.23 9.46
C GLU A 31 -18.62 -8.31 9.53
N LEU A 32 -18.11 -9.47 9.95
CA LEU A 32 -16.70 -9.79 9.93
C LEU A 32 -16.42 -10.70 8.75
N THR A 33 -15.48 -10.32 7.90
CA THR A 33 -15.15 -11.10 6.69
C THR A 33 -13.66 -11.41 6.67
N ALA A 34 -13.31 -12.68 6.49
CA ALA A 34 -11.93 -13.09 6.32
C ALA A 34 -11.33 -12.48 5.04
N THR A 35 -10.14 -11.89 5.16
CA THR A 35 -9.40 -11.28 4.05
C THR A 35 -8.31 -12.19 3.48
N ARG A 36 -8.04 -13.30 4.17
CA ARG A 36 -7.14 -14.39 3.77
C ARG A 36 -7.58 -15.69 4.43
N ALA A 37 -6.94 -16.81 4.05
CA ALA A 37 -7.10 -18.06 4.78
C ALA A 37 -6.67 -17.90 6.25
N ILE A 38 -7.43 -18.50 7.15
CA ILE A 38 -7.22 -18.49 8.60
C ILE A 38 -7.05 -19.93 9.06
N ALA A 39 -5.92 -20.25 9.68
CA ALA A 39 -5.67 -21.60 10.17
C ALA A 39 -6.49 -21.89 11.44
N ALA A 40 -6.77 -23.17 11.71
CA ALA A 40 -7.41 -23.56 12.96
C ALA A 40 -6.55 -23.13 14.17
N GLY A 41 -7.16 -22.45 15.14
CA GLY A 41 -6.47 -21.90 16.31
C GLY A 41 -5.75 -20.56 16.06
N GLU A 42 -5.73 -20.04 14.83
CA GLU A 42 -5.21 -18.70 14.56
C GLU A 42 -6.14 -17.63 15.15
N VAL A 43 -5.55 -16.62 15.79
CA VAL A 43 -6.31 -15.48 16.34
C VAL A 43 -6.94 -14.67 15.21
N VAL A 44 -8.25 -14.45 15.30
CA VAL A 44 -8.97 -13.56 14.40
C VAL A 44 -8.79 -12.10 14.83
N ALA A 45 -8.39 -11.24 13.89
CA ALA A 45 -8.05 -9.86 14.20
C ALA A 45 -8.33 -8.92 13.02
N PHE A 46 -8.80 -7.71 13.33
CA PHE A 46 -8.92 -6.61 12.36
C PHE A 46 -8.09 -5.39 12.79
N SER A 47 -7.85 -4.45 11.88
CA SER A 47 -7.14 -3.22 12.20
C SER A 47 -8.08 -2.19 12.83
N TYR A 48 -7.76 -1.71 14.03
CA TYR A 48 -8.48 -0.62 14.69
C TYR A 48 -8.13 0.74 14.08
N LEU A 49 -7.05 0.78 13.29
CA LEU A 49 -6.50 1.99 12.67
C LEU A 49 -6.98 2.17 11.22
N GLY A 50 -7.89 1.32 10.73
CA GLY A 50 -8.26 1.30 9.31
C GLY A 50 -7.04 0.98 8.43
N ASN A 51 -6.81 1.79 7.40
CA ASN A 51 -5.69 1.62 6.46
C ASN A 51 -4.37 2.20 7.00
N ALA A 52 -3.81 1.57 8.03
CA ALA A 52 -2.52 1.95 8.62
C ALA A 52 -1.32 1.16 8.05
N ARG A 53 -1.46 0.55 6.87
CA ARG A 53 -0.43 -0.39 6.34
C ARG A 53 0.87 0.30 5.91
N GLY A 54 0.81 1.58 5.56
CA GLY A 54 2.02 2.33 5.28
C GLY A 54 2.46 3.29 6.39
N GLU A 55 1.72 3.37 7.50
CA GLU A 55 2.12 4.16 8.66
C GLU A 55 3.31 3.50 9.36
N THR A 56 4.16 4.31 9.99
CA THR A 56 5.30 3.83 10.80
C THR A 56 4.86 3.13 12.07
N ALA A 57 5.72 2.29 12.63
CA ALA A 57 5.48 1.59 13.89
C ALA A 57 5.23 2.58 15.02
N ALA A 58 6.00 3.69 15.06
CA ALA A 58 5.81 4.76 16.03
C ALA A 58 4.43 5.44 15.88
N ALA A 59 4.01 5.79 14.65
CA ALA A 59 2.70 6.39 14.42
C ALA A 59 1.55 5.47 14.81
N ARG A 60 1.64 4.17 14.47
CA ARG A 60 0.65 3.16 14.87
C ARG A 60 0.60 2.98 16.39
N ALA A 61 1.75 2.91 17.06
CA ALA A 61 1.83 2.76 18.51
C ALA A 61 1.21 3.96 19.23
N ALA A 62 1.56 5.18 18.84
CA ALA A 62 1.02 6.40 19.42
C ALA A 62 -0.51 6.48 19.26
N GLU A 63 -1.04 6.12 18.09
CA GLU A 63 -2.49 6.14 17.85
C GLU A 63 -3.23 5.06 18.65
N LEU A 64 -2.63 3.88 18.83
CA LEU A 64 -3.22 2.81 19.63
C LEU A 64 -3.20 3.12 21.12
N GLU A 65 -2.08 3.65 21.63
CA GLU A 65 -1.98 4.12 23.01
C GLU A 65 -3.00 5.23 23.29
N ARG A 66 -3.06 6.23 22.42
CA ARG A 66 -4.00 7.36 22.57
C ARG A 66 -5.47 6.95 22.54
N LYS A 67 -5.87 6.00 21.70
CA LYS A 67 -7.29 5.61 21.49
C LYS A 67 -7.74 4.41 22.31
N PHE A 68 -6.83 3.49 22.59
CA PHE A 68 -7.14 2.16 23.12
C PHE A 68 -6.25 1.74 24.30
N ASP A 69 -5.29 2.58 24.71
CA ASP A 69 -4.44 2.41 25.90
C ASP A 69 -3.66 1.08 25.92
N PHE A 70 -3.08 0.69 24.78
CA PHE A 70 -2.19 -0.46 24.70
C PHE A 70 -1.06 -0.32 23.68
N ALA A 71 0.03 -1.05 23.91
CA ALA A 71 1.14 -1.19 22.97
C ALA A 71 0.98 -2.45 22.10
N CYS A 72 0.93 -2.28 20.78
CA CYS A 72 0.77 -3.40 19.85
C CYS A 72 2.07 -4.22 19.70
N ALA A 73 1.98 -5.51 19.99
CA ALA A 73 3.09 -6.47 19.87
C ALA A 73 2.92 -7.46 18.70
N CYS A 74 2.07 -7.15 17.71
CA CYS A 74 1.96 -8.01 16.53
C CYS A 74 3.29 -8.08 15.77
N ASP A 75 3.50 -9.14 15.00
CA ASP A 75 4.78 -9.35 14.30
C ASP A 75 5.24 -8.15 13.45
N ARG A 76 4.30 -7.38 12.88
CA ARG A 76 4.63 -6.17 12.10
C ARG A 76 5.19 -5.05 12.98
N CYS A 77 4.70 -4.89 14.21
CA CYS A 77 5.23 -3.92 15.16
C CYS A 77 6.51 -4.42 15.86
N ALA A 78 6.67 -5.75 16.00
CA ALA A 78 7.88 -6.37 16.54
C ALA A 78 9.04 -6.44 15.53
N ALA A 79 8.76 -6.35 14.24
CA ALA A 79 9.75 -6.34 13.17
C ALA A 79 10.34 -4.94 12.89
N SER A 80 11.46 -4.88 12.16
CA SER A 80 12.02 -3.63 11.64
C SER A 80 10.99 -2.90 10.78
N ASP A 81 10.87 -1.59 10.96
CA ASP A 81 9.80 -0.83 10.33
C ASP A 81 10.09 -0.51 8.86
N ALA A 82 9.50 -1.29 7.96
CA ALA A 82 9.65 -1.10 6.52
C ALA A 82 9.13 0.26 6.01
N ALA A 83 8.27 0.96 6.76
CA ALA A 83 7.82 2.31 6.43
C ALA A 83 8.88 3.39 6.70
N THR A 84 9.99 3.03 7.37
CA THR A 84 11.17 3.90 7.58
C THR A 84 12.39 3.40 6.80
N SER A 85 12.18 2.47 5.86
CA SER A 85 13.32 1.82 5.21
C SER A 85 13.95 2.74 4.18
N ALA A 86 15.22 3.15 4.33
CA ALA A 86 16.00 3.90 3.34
C ALA A 86 17.03 3.04 2.60
N GLY A 87 17.58 3.53 1.49
CA GLY A 87 18.71 2.87 0.84
C GLY A 87 19.91 2.81 1.80
N CYS A 88 20.58 1.66 1.90
CA CYS A 88 21.72 1.56 2.81
C CYS A 88 22.84 2.52 2.35
N PRO A 89 23.30 3.46 3.20
CA PRO A 89 24.32 4.46 2.84
C PRO A 89 25.69 3.83 2.54
N LYS A 90 25.91 2.56 2.91
CA LYS A 90 27.08 1.77 2.51
C LYS A 90 26.97 1.21 1.08
N ASN A 91 25.89 1.53 0.34
CA ASN A 91 25.61 1.08 -1.03
C ASN A 91 25.68 -0.45 -1.24
N CYS A 92 25.40 -1.24 -0.20
CA CYS A 92 25.43 -2.70 -0.28
C CYS A 92 24.27 -3.33 -1.08
N GLY A 93 23.39 -2.51 -1.67
CA GLY A 93 22.13 -2.92 -2.30
C GLY A 93 21.02 -3.34 -1.33
N GLY A 94 21.28 -3.28 -0.01
CA GLY A 94 20.28 -3.50 1.03
C GLY A 94 19.59 -2.20 1.45
N TYR A 95 18.62 -2.34 2.36
CA TYR A 95 17.86 -1.23 2.92
C TYR A 95 18.08 -1.17 4.43
N ALA A 96 18.14 0.04 4.97
CA ALA A 96 18.29 0.33 6.38
C ALA A 96 16.95 0.80 6.94
N SER A 97 16.52 0.32 8.11
CA SER A 97 15.23 0.69 8.72
C SER A 97 15.39 0.87 10.21
N LEU A 98 14.51 1.64 10.86
CA LEU A 98 14.51 1.73 12.31
C LEU A 98 14.31 0.34 12.92
N LYS A 99 15.14 0.04 13.93
CA LYS A 99 14.96 -1.14 14.76
C LYS A 99 13.64 -1.04 15.52
N ALA A 100 12.92 -2.15 15.62
CA ALA A 100 11.70 -2.21 16.42
C ALA A 100 11.94 -1.72 17.86
N GLY A 101 11.07 -0.84 18.34
CA GLY A 101 11.14 -0.24 19.67
C GLY A 101 12.15 0.90 19.84
N ASP A 102 13.01 1.17 18.85
CA ASP A 102 13.84 2.37 18.88
C ASP A 102 12.98 3.61 18.53
N PRO A 103 13.21 4.77 19.18
CA PRO A 103 12.49 6.01 18.87
C PRO A 103 12.89 6.57 17.49
N PRO A 104 12.15 7.56 16.94
CA PRO A 104 12.60 8.33 15.79
C PRO A 104 14.03 8.84 15.98
N GLY A 105 14.90 8.65 14.98
CA GLY A 105 16.33 8.98 15.09
C GLY A 105 17.19 7.91 15.77
N GLY A 106 16.64 6.74 16.12
CA GLY A 106 17.32 5.63 16.80
C GLY A 106 18.34 4.85 15.94
N ARG A 107 18.52 3.55 16.20
CA ARG A 107 19.47 2.74 15.43
C ARG A 107 18.84 2.22 14.15
N LEU A 108 19.55 2.38 13.05
CA LEU A 108 19.18 1.78 11.76
C LEU A 108 19.82 0.40 11.59
N LEU A 109 19.00 -0.55 11.17
CA LEU A 109 19.40 -1.92 10.82
C LEU A 109 19.30 -2.11 9.32
N CYS A 110 20.42 -2.47 8.69
CA CYS A 110 20.44 -2.95 7.32
C CYS A 110 20.40 -4.48 7.28
N ALA A 111 19.52 -5.05 6.47
CA ALA A 111 19.41 -6.51 6.30
C ALA A 111 20.70 -7.20 5.80
N ARG A 112 21.65 -6.44 5.21
CA ARG A 112 22.95 -6.94 4.73
C ARG A 112 24.12 -6.54 5.61
N CYS A 113 24.15 -5.30 6.09
CA CYS A 113 25.29 -4.76 6.85
C CYS A 113 25.11 -4.87 8.37
N GLY A 114 23.93 -5.22 8.87
CA GLY A 114 23.61 -5.16 10.29
C GLY A 114 23.37 -3.73 10.78
N VAL A 115 23.73 -3.45 12.04
CA VAL A 115 23.58 -2.13 12.65
C VAL A 115 24.49 -1.12 11.94
N LEU A 116 23.92 0.00 11.51
CA LEU A 116 24.70 1.07 10.90
C LEU A 116 25.39 1.91 11.96
N GLU A 117 26.61 2.36 11.64
CA GLU A 117 27.35 3.31 12.48
C GLU A 117 26.62 4.67 12.55
N PRO A 118 26.80 5.45 13.63
CA PRO A 118 26.13 6.74 13.80
C PRO A 118 26.32 7.70 12.63
N LYS A 119 27.50 7.72 12.01
CA LYS A 119 27.78 8.57 10.84
C LYS A 119 26.91 8.19 9.64
N SER A 120 26.77 6.89 9.36
CA SER A 120 25.91 6.39 8.29
C SER A 120 24.43 6.65 8.59
N ALA A 121 24.01 6.48 9.84
CA ALA A 121 22.62 6.76 10.23
C ALA A 121 22.25 8.24 10.08
N ARG A 122 23.16 9.16 10.43
CA ARG A 122 22.97 10.61 10.25
C ARG A 122 22.70 10.99 8.79
N THR A 123 23.31 10.31 7.82
CA THR A 123 23.04 10.57 6.39
C THR A 123 21.58 10.27 6.02
N VAL A 124 21.02 9.17 6.55
CA VAL A 124 19.61 8.81 6.30
C VAL A 124 18.70 9.83 6.97
N TYR A 125 18.93 10.17 8.23
CA TYR A 125 18.09 11.15 8.94
C TYR A 125 18.16 12.57 8.35
N ALA A 126 19.34 12.98 7.85
CA ALA A 126 19.46 14.25 7.14
C ALA A 126 18.64 14.25 5.83
N ALA A 127 18.65 13.14 5.09
CA ALA A 127 17.80 12.99 3.92
C ALA A 127 16.31 13.01 4.30
N GLU A 128 15.89 12.32 5.35
CA GLU A 128 14.51 12.36 5.86
C GLU A 128 14.08 13.78 6.23
N ALA A 129 14.90 14.52 6.97
CA ALA A 129 14.61 15.89 7.37
C ALA A 129 14.41 16.81 6.16
N LEU A 130 15.33 16.76 5.19
CA LEU A 130 15.25 17.54 3.95
C LEU A 130 13.98 17.22 3.16
N LYS A 131 13.62 15.93 3.03
CA LYS A 131 12.42 15.53 2.28
C LYS A 131 11.14 15.89 3.01
N ARG A 132 11.14 15.86 4.35
CA ARG A 132 10.00 16.29 5.16
C ARG A 132 9.74 17.78 4.98
N GLU A 133 10.79 18.60 5.09
CA GLU A 133 10.71 20.05 4.84
C GLU A 133 10.15 20.34 3.45
N ALA A 134 10.68 19.71 2.39
CA ALA A 134 10.16 19.89 1.04
C ALA A 134 8.69 19.43 0.86
N ILE A 135 8.26 18.37 1.55
CA ILE A 135 6.87 17.91 1.52
C ILE A 135 5.95 18.91 2.23
N ASP A 136 6.40 19.44 3.36
CA ASP A 136 5.62 20.40 4.15
C ASP A 136 5.54 21.74 3.42
N GLU A 137 6.63 22.22 2.81
CA GLU A 137 6.60 23.40 1.93
C GLU A 137 5.61 23.23 0.77
N MET A 138 5.57 22.06 0.12
CA MET A 138 4.60 21.80 -0.96
C MET A 138 3.15 21.72 -0.47
N ARG A 139 2.92 21.34 0.78
CA ARG A 139 1.59 21.36 1.41
C ARG A 139 1.16 22.77 1.76
N ASP A 140 2.08 23.53 2.34
CA ASP A 140 1.85 24.88 2.85
C ASP A 140 1.80 25.94 1.76
N ALA A 141 2.34 25.65 0.57
CA ALA A 141 2.29 26.53 -0.59
C ALA A 141 0.85 26.92 -1.01
N ASP A 142 -0.18 26.34 -0.37
CA ASP A 142 -1.62 26.69 -0.47
C ASP A 142 -2.02 27.00 -1.91
N VAL A 143 -1.48 26.20 -2.84
CA VAL A 143 -1.83 26.30 -4.23
C VAL A 143 -3.26 25.82 -4.27
N ASP A 144 -4.21 26.75 -4.35
CA ASP A 144 -5.60 26.42 -4.65
C ASP A 144 -5.62 25.78 -6.03
N LEU A 145 -5.45 24.46 -6.05
CA LEU A 145 -5.29 23.65 -7.25
C LEU A 145 -6.50 23.80 -8.18
N ASP A 146 -7.64 24.25 -7.65
CA ASP A 146 -8.88 24.48 -8.39
C ASP A 146 -8.95 25.89 -9.00
N THR A 147 -8.20 26.88 -8.50
CA THR A 147 -8.17 28.25 -9.04
C THR A 147 -6.86 28.68 -9.70
N SER A 148 -5.72 28.02 -9.42
CA SER A 148 -4.43 28.39 -10.02
C SER A 148 -4.42 28.30 -11.55
N PRO A 149 -3.65 29.12 -12.27
CA PRO A 149 -3.40 28.94 -13.70
C PRO A 149 -2.90 27.52 -14.07
N ALA A 150 -3.18 27.05 -15.29
CA ALA A 150 -2.75 25.72 -15.74
C ALA A 150 -1.23 25.55 -15.78
N ASP A 151 -0.49 26.60 -16.14
CA ASP A 151 0.98 26.60 -16.17
C ASP A 151 1.58 26.40 -14.78
N ASP A 152 0.98 27.02 -13.75
CA ASP A 152 1.39 26.85 -12.36
C ASP A 152 1.16 25.40 -11.91
N LEU A 153 0.04 24.80 -12.33
CA LEU A 153 -0.29 23.43 -11.96
C LEU A 153 0.62 22.39 -12.65
N ALA A 154 1.05 22.66 -13.89
CA ALA A 154 2.06 21.85 -14.58
C ALA A 154 3.44 21.96 -13.90
N TYR A 155 3.82 23.16 -13.45
CA TYR A 155 5.03 23.37 -12.65
C TYR A 155 4.97 22.59 -11.33
N VAL A 156 3.87 22.71 -10.58
CA VAL A 156 3.65 21.99 -9.33
C VAL A 156 3.67 20.49 -9.55
N MET A 157 3.07 19.98 -10.62
CA MET A 157 3.12 18.55 -10.98
C MET A 157 4.56 18.09 -11.21
N ASN A 158 5.34 18.81 -12.00
CA ASN A 158 6.73 18.46 -12.28
C ASN A 158 7.60 18.49 -11.01
N ALA A 159 7.42 19.52 -10.17
CA ALA A 159 8.12 19.64 -8.90
C ALA A 159 7.76 18.47 -7.97
N THR A 160 6.47 18.15 -7.84
CA THR A 160 6.00 17.04 -6.99
C THR A 160 6.48 15.69 -7.52
N HIS A 161 6.50 15.49 -8.84
CA HIS A 161 7.03 14.29 -9.45
C HIS A 161 8.53 14.14 -9.18
N ALA A 162 9.31 15.23 -9.33
CA ALA A 162 10.73 15.24 -9.00
C ALA A 162 10.94 14.87 -7.52
N LEU A 163 10.16 15.46 -6.60
CA LEU A 163 10.21 15.14 -5.18
C LEU A 163 9.93 13.66 -4.89
N VAL A 164 8.95 13.05 -5.57
CA VAL A 164 8.66 11.60 -5.46
C VAL A 164 9.87 10.76 -5.87
N GLU A 165 10.50 11.08 -7.00
CA GLU A 165 11.66 10.35 -7.51
C GLU A 165 12.88 10.51 -6.58
N GLU A 166 13.11 11.71 -6.04
CA GLU A 166 14.16 11.94 -5.06
C GLU A 166 13.92 11.17 -3.76
N CYS A 167 12.69 11.20 -3.22
CA CYS A 167 12.32 10.41 -2.05
C CYS A 167 12.51 8.91 -2.30
N ALA A 168 12.07 8.41 -3.46
CA ALA A 168 12.20 6.99 -3.81
C ALA A 168 13.67 6.55 -3.94
N ARG A 169 14.53 7.44 -4.45
CA ARG A 169 15.98 7.21 -4.58
C ARG A 169 16.68 7.20 -3.22
N ASP A 170 16.42 8.20 -2.39
CA ASP A 170 17.18 8.45 -1.17
C ASP A 170 16.63 7.61 0.02
N LEU A 171 15.29 7.48 0.09
CA LEU A 171 14.57 6.87 1.20
C LEU A 171 13.86 5.56 0.85
N SER A 172 13.90 5.01 -0.36
CA SER A 172 13.07 3.87 -0.82
C SER A 172 11.60 4.19 -1.11
N ARG A 173 10.99 3.32 -1.93
CA ARG A 173 9.59 3.40 -2.35
C ARG A 173 8.58 3.09 -1.24
N ARG A 174 9.02 2.45 -0.16
CA ARG A 174 8.14 2.05 0.97
C ARG A 174 8.07 3.09 2.07
N HIS A 175 8.98 4.06 2.03
CA HIS A 175 9.12 5.06 3.07
C HIS A 175 7.87 5.91 3.21
N GLU A 176 7.51 6.29 4.45
CA GLU A 176 6.36 7.14 4.73
C GLU A 176 6.43 8.49 3.98
N LEU A 177 7.60 9.12 3.94
CA LEU A 177 7.82 10.36 3.19
C LEU A 177 7.65 10.17 1.68
N THR A 178 8.16 9.08 1.11
CA THR A 178 7.89 8.76 -0.31
C THR A 178 6.40 8.57 -0.57
N ARG A 179 5.67 7.93 0.35
CA ARG A 179 4.20 7.80 0.25
C ARG A 179 3.51 9.15 0.36
N ALA A 180 3.95 10.02 1.27
CA ALA A 180 3.39 11.36 1.44
C ALA A 180 3.58 12.20 0.18
N ALA A 181 4.78 12.21 -0.41
CA ALA A 181 5.05 12.86 -1.70
C ALA A 181 4.17 12.31 -2.83
N ARG A 182 3.95 10.99 -2.88
CA ARG A 182 3.02 10.37 -3.85
C ARG A 182 1.56 10.76 -3.61
N GLY A 183 1.16 10.97 -2.36
CA GLY A 183 -0.16 11.50 -2.00
C GLY A 183 -0.35 12.93 -2.51
N LEU A 184 0.68 13.77 -2.43
CA LEU A 184 0.68 15.09 -3.03
C LEU A 184 0.56 15.00 -4.56
N LEU A 185 1.39 14.18 -5.20
CA LEU A 185 1.35 14.01 -6.66
C LEU A 185 -0.04 13.55 -7.11
N LYS A 186 -0.64 12.61 -6.39
CA LYS A 186 -2.01 12.13 -6.66
C LYS A 186 -3.04 13.26 -6.57
N THR A 187 -2.91 14.14 -5.58
CA THR A 187 -3.82 15.27 -5.37
C THR A 187 -3.69 16.28 -6.52
N VAL A 188 -2.47 16.61 -6.91
CA VAL A 188 -2.16 17.50 -8.05
C VAL A 188 -2.68 16.91 -9.37
N LEU A 189 -2.40 15.63 -9.64
CA LEU A 189 -2.89 14.94 -10.83
C LEU A 189 -4.42 14.90 -10.87
N ALA A 190 -5.09 14.65 -9.74
CA ALA A 190 -6.54 14.66 -9.66
C ALA A 190 -7.11 16.06 -9.96
N ALA A 191 -6.46 17.14 -9.50
CA ALA A 191 -6.86 18.50 -9.82
C ALA A 191 -6.68 18.81 -11.31
N LEU A 192 -5.54 18.44 -11.91
CA LEU A 192 -5.29 18.57 -13.34
C LEU A 192 -6.36 17.86 -14.17
N LEU A 193 -6.67 16.60 -13.83
CA LEU A 193 -7.67 15.79 -14.53
C LEU A 193 -9.08 16.38 -14.46
N ARG A 194 -9.42 17.14 -13.40
CA ARG A 194 -10.72 17.84 -13.31
C ARG A 194 -10.80 19.06 -14.22
N ARG A 195 -9.67 19.72 -14.50
CA ARG A 195 -9.61 21.03 -15.19
C ARG A 195 -9.31 20.90 -16.67
N HIS A 196 -8.46 19.95 -17.05
CA HIS A 196 -8.15 19.71 -18.45
C HIS A 196 -9.35 19.10 -19.17
N ARG A 197 -9.81 19.82 -20.21
CA ARG A 197 -10.57 19.17 -21.28
C ARG A 197 -9.62 18.21 -21.99
N PRO A 198 -10.10 17.04 -22.43
CA PRO A 198 -9.29 16.08 -23.13
C PRO A 198 -8.88 16.64 -24.49
N ASP A 199 -7.78 17.41 -24.55
CA ASP A 199 -6.88 17.21 -25.66
C ASP A 199 -6.27 15.81 -25.49
N GLU A 200 -6.24 15.02 -26.56
CA GLU A 200 -5.97 13.59 -26.45
C GLU A 200 -4.54 13.27 -25.98
N GLY A 201 -3.62 14.25 -26.06
CA GLY A 201 -2.20 14.07 -25.73
C GLY A 201 -1.88 14.26 -24.25
N GLN A 202 -2.21 15.43 -23.68
CA GLN A 202 -1.83 15.74 -22.30
C GLN A 202 -2.65 14.93 -21.31
N PHE A 203 -3.93 14.70 -21.59
CA PHE A 203 -4.80 13.89 -20.74
C PHE A 203 -4.27 12.46 -20.59
N ALA A 204 -3.91 11.79 -21.69
CA ALA A 204 -3.40 10.42 -21.64
C ALA A 204 -2.07 10.32 -20.86
N PHE A 205 -1.21 11.35 -20.95
CA PHE A 205 0.01 11.43 -20.16
C PHE A 205 -0.27 11.53 -18.66
N LEU A 206 -1.18 12.42 -18.25
CA LEU A 206 -1.57 12.61 -16.85
C LEU A 206 -2.17 11.34 -16.24
N VAL A 207 -3.06 10.67 -16.98
CA VAL A 207 -3.63 9.40 -16.55
C VAL A 207 -2.56 8.32 -16.43
N ASN A 208 -1.61 8.26 -17.37
CA ASN A 208 -0.53 7.28 -17.31
C ASN A 208 0.36 7.51 -16.07
N ALA A 209 0.68 8.77 -15.75
CA ALA A 209 1.41 9.12 -14.53
C ALA A 209 0.63 8.75 -13.26
N TYR A 210 -0.67 9.04 -13.23
CA TYR A 210 -1.55 8.69 -12.10
C TYR A 210 -1.59 7.17 -11.87
N VAL A 211 -1.81 6.39 -12.94
CA VAL A 211 -1.85 4.93 -12.88
C VAL A 211 -0.48 4.38 -12.46
N ALA A 212 0.62 4.88 -13.04
CA ALA A 212 1.97 4.44 -12.66
C ALA A 212 2.27 4.68 -11.18
N ASN A 213 1.85 5.84 -10.64
CA ASN A 213 1.99 6.17 -9.24
C ASN A 213 1.23 5.19 -8.33
N ASP A 214 -0.04 4.91 -8.62
CA ASP A 214 -0.84 3.98 -7.81
C ASP A 214 -0.28 2.55 -7.87
N LEU A 215 0.17 2.08 -9.04
CA LEU A 215 0.82 0.77 -9.17
C LEU A 215 2.08 0.67 -8.30
N ASP A 216 2.87 1.72 -8.27
CA ASP A 216 4.09 1.77 -7.47
C ASP A 216 3.82 1.88 -5.96
N VAL A 217 2.67 2.43 -5.55
CA VAL A 217 2.20 2.39 -4.15
C VAL A 217 1.80 0.97 -3.78
N VAL A 218 1.05 0.28 -4.66
CA VAL A 218 0.60 -1.10 -4.40
C VAL A 218 1.80 -2.03 -4.22
N ASP A 219 2.76 -2.00 -5.14
CA ASP A 219 3.96 -2.84 -5.04
C ASP A 219 4.76 -2.56 -3.75
N ALA A 220 4.87 -1.29 -3.34
CA ALA A 220 5.57 -0.93 -2.11
C ALA A 220 4.88 -1.52 -0.87
N LEU A 221 3.56 -1.40 -0.78
CA LEU A 221 2.78 -1.88 0.36
C LEU A 221 2.71 -3.41 0.41
N GLU A 222 2.67 -4.07 -0.74
CA GLU A 222 2.85 -5.51 -0.84
C GLU A 222 4.23 -5.96 -0.36
N CYS A 223 5.30 -5.25 -0.73
CA CYS A 223 6.64 -5.52 -0.22
C CYS A 223 6.73 -5.34 1.31
N VAL A 224 6.04 -4.34 1.86
CA VAL A 224 5.96 -4.13 3.32
C VAL A 224 5.29 -5.34 3.97
N ALA A 225 4.13 -5.77 3.48
CA ALA A 225 3.38 -6.89 4.04
C ALA A 225 4.15 -8.22 3.94
N ALA A 226 4.80 -8.47 2.81
CA ALA A 226 5.59 -9.67 2.60
C ALA A 226 6.97 -9.63 3.29
N ARG A 227 7.30 -8.56 4.03
CA ARG A 227 8.63 -8.32 4.62
C ARG A 227 9.77 -8.51 3.61
N CYS A 228 9.54 -8.05 2.38
CA CYS A 228 10.44 -8.29 1.27
C CYS A 228 11.77 -7.54 1.48
N PRO A 229 12.94 -8.22 1.36
CA PRO A 229 14.24 -7.59 1.56
C PRO A 229 14.63 -6.63 0.42
N ALA A 230 13.95 -6.69 -0.73
CA ALA A 230 14.27 -5.88 -1.91
C ALA A 230 13.63 -4.48 -1.92
N ALA A 231 12.86 -4.13 -0.88
CA ALA A 231 12.21 -2.84 -0.65
C ALA A 231 11.67 -2.11 -1.89
N GLY A 232 10.78 -2.78 -2.62
CA GLY A 232 10.10 -2.20 -3.79
C GLY A 232 10.86 -2.36 -5.11
N LYS A 233 12.01 -3.06 -5.13
CA LYS A 233 12.69 -3.51 -6.36
C LYS A 233 12.49 -5.00 -6.65
N CYS A 234 11.60 -5.69 -5.91
CA CYS A 234 11.39 -7.11 -6.19
C CYS A 234 10.60 -7.30 -7.48
N ALA A 235 11.01 -8.29 -8.27
CA ALA A 235 10.20 -8.84 -9.35
C ALA A 235 9.19 -9.90 -8.85
N ALA A 236 9.23 -10.23 -7.56
CA ALA A 236 8.39 -11.24 -6.95
C ALA A 236 6.93 -10.76 -6.87
N ARG A 237 5.98 -11.64 -7.21
CA ARG A 237 4.56 -11.40 -6.99
C ARG A 237 4.21 -11.77 -5.55
N HIS A 238 3.95 -10.77 -4.71
CA HIS A 238 3.46 -10.98 -3.35
C HIS A 238 1.97 -11.35 -3.35
N ALA A 239 1.43 -11.80 -2.22
CA ALA A 239 -0.01 -12.01 -2.10
C ALA A 239 -0.77 -10.66 -2.19
N PRO A 240 -1.99 -10.62 -2.75
CA PRO A 240 -2.80 -9.41 -2.74
C PRO A 240 -3.17 -9.02 -1.30
N LEU A 241 -3.33 -7.72 -1.06
CA LEU A 241 -3.70 -7.16 0.24
C LEU A 241 -5.10 -6.57 0.15
N TYR A 242 -6.04 -7.07 0.95
CA TYR A 242 -7.43 -6.64 0.86
C TYR A 242 -7.59 -5.10 0.94
N GLU A 243 -6.80 -4.44 1.78
CA GLU A 243 -6.83 -2.99 2.00
C GLU A 243 -6.43 -2.17 0.76
N LEU A 244 -5.78 -2.81 -0.23
CA LEU A 244 -5.39 -2.19 -1.50
C LEU A 244 -6.40 -2.44 -2.63
N SER A 245 -7.45 -3.25 -2.39
CA SER A 245 -8.47 -3.56 -3.39
C SER A 245 -9.08 -2.32 -4.04
N GLY A 246 -9.37 -1.27 -3.25
CA GLY A 246 -9.92 -0.02 -3.78
C GLY A 246 -8.94 0.75 -4.67
N VAL A 247 -7.67 0.85 -4.28
CA VAL A 247 -6.64 1.50 -5.10
C VAL A 247 -6.47 0.75 -6.41
N VAL A 248 -6.34 -0.58 -6.36
CA VAL A 248 -6.18 -1.42 -7.56
C VAL A 248 -7.40 -1.33 -8.47
N PHE A 249 -8.61 -1.37 -7.92
CA PHE A 249 -9.84 -1.27 -8.71
C PHE A 249 -9.94 0.04 -9.47
N GLN A 250 -9.73 1.18 -8.78
CA GLN A 250 -9.78 2.51 -9.40
C GLN A 250 -8.66 2.70 -10.43
N THR A 251 -7.45 2.22 -10.11
CA THR A 251 -6.30 2.25 -11.02
C THR A 251 -6.57 1.46 -12.30
N ALA A 252 -7.16 0.28 -12.18
CA ALA A 252 -7.49 -0.58 -13.31
C ALA A 252 -8.59 0.04 -14.19
N ILE A 253 -9.64 0.62 -13.59
CA ILE A 253 -10.69 1.35 -14.32
C ILE A 253 -10.09 2.51 -15.10
N ALA A 254 -9.29 3.36 -14.45
CA ALA A 254 -8.63 4.49 -15.10
C ALA A 254 -7.77 4.01 -16.28
N ALA A 255 -6.93 3.00 -16.06
CA ALA A 255 -6.05 2.46 -17.09
C ALA A 255 -6.81 1.88 -18.29
N VAL A 256 -7.83 1.07 -18.05
CA VAL A 256 -8.58 0.37 -19.11
C VAL A 256 -9.41 1.34 -19.95
N ASN A 257 -10.00 2.37 -19.31
CA ASN A 257 -10.88 3.32 -19.98
C ASN A 257 -10.13 4.44 -20.71
N GLN A 258 -8.94 4.83 -20.22
CA GLN A 258 -8.32 6.10 -20.62
C GLN A 258 -6.91 5.94 -21.21
N LEU A 259 -6.28 4.76 -21.10
CA LEU A 259 -4.96 4.50 -21.72
C LEU A 259 -5.08 3.59 -22.94
N PRO A 260 -4.25 3.78 -23.98
CA PRO A 260 -4.28 2.92 -25.17
C PRO A 260 -3.89 1.47 -24.83
N PRO A 261 -4.51 0.46 -25.48
CA PRO A 261 -4.10 -0.94 -25.35
C PRO A 261 -2.61 -1.14 -25.67
N GLY A 262 -1.95 -2.07 -24.98
CA GLY A 262 -0.54 -2.40 -25.20
C GLY A 262 0.46 -1.48 -24.48
N LEU A 263 0.02 -0.32 -23.97
CA LEU A 263 0.87 0.51 -23.12
C LEU A 263 1.29 -0.27 -21.86
N LYS A 264 2.60 -0.28 -21.54
CA LYS A 264 3.16 -1.08 -20.44
C LYS A 264 2.43 -0.85 -19.10
N THR A 265 2.11 0.40 -18.78
CA THR A 265 1.40 0.79 -17.56
C THR A 265 -0.01 0.20 -17.51
N ARG A 266 -0.75 0.26 -18.62
CA ARG A 266 -2.07 -0.35 -18.74
C ARG A 266 -2.00 -1.86 -18.57
N THR A 267 -1.09 -2.52 -19.29
CA THR A 267 -0.88 -3.98 -19.17
C THR A 267 -0.57 -4.40 -17.73
N ARG A 268 0.26 -3.62 -17.01
CA ARG A 268 0.57 -3.87 -15.59
C ARG A 268 -0.66 -3.69 -14.71
N ALA A 269 -1.48 -2.66 -14.91
CA ALA A 269 -2.72 -2.45 -14.18
C ALA A 269 -3.73 -3.58 -14.42
N GLU A 270 -3.87 -4.05 -15.66
CA GLU A 270 -4.73 -5.19 -16.01
C GLU A 270 -4.29 -6.49 -15.31
N GLN A 271 -2.98 -6.77 -15.30
CA GLN A 271 -2.42 -7.92 -14.58
C GLN A 271 -2.65 -7.83 -13.07
N LEU A 272 -2.49 -6.64 -12.51
CA LEU A 272 -2.71 -6.39 -11.08
C LEU A 272 -4.19 -6.55 -10.71
N ALA A 273 -5.12 -6.06 -11.55
CA ALA A 273 -6.55 -6.25 -11.36
C ALA A 273 -6.94 -7.74 -11.32
N ARG A 274 -6.37 -8.57 -12.20
CA ARG A 274 -6.58 -10.02 -12.17
C ARG A 274 -6.07 -10.67 -10.89
N LYS A 275 -4.88 -10.26 -10.43
CA LYS A 275 -4.33 -10.74 -9.15
C LYS A 275 -5.25 -10.39 -7.97
N TYR A 276 -5.87 -9.22 -8.02
CA TYR A 276 -6.75 -8.70 -6.97
C TYR A 276 -8.23 -9.09 -7.14
N GLU A 277 -8.59 -9.89 -8.14
CA GLU A 277 -9.97 -10.24 -8.44
C GLU A 277 -10.75 -10.74 -7.20
N PRO A 278 -10.23 -11.65 -6.36
CA PRO A 278 -10.94 -12.06 -5.15
C PRO A 278 -11.16 -10.91 -4.16
N CYS A 279 -10.16 -10.05 -3.96
CA CYS A 279 -10.24 -8.92 -3.05
C CYS A 279 -11.19 -7.83 -3.56
N ILE A 280 -11.19 -7.57 -4.88
CA ILE A 280 -12.10 -6.61 -5.54
C ILE A 280 -13.54 -7.11 -5.46
N ALA A 281 -13.78 -8.40 -5.74
CA ALA A 281 -15.11 -9.00 -5.58
C ALA A 281 -15.60 -8.90 -4.12
N LEU A 282 -14.70 -9.13 -3.15
CA LEU A 282 -15.04 -9.01 -1.72
C LEU A 282 -15.32 -7.57 -1.27
N ALA A 283 -14.64 -6.59 -1.87
CA ALA A 283 -14.78 -5.18 -1.52
C ALA A 283 -15.98 -4.51 -2.23
N PHE A 284 -16.25 -4.86 -3.49
CA PHE A 284 -17.16 -4.14 -4.38
C PHE A 284 -18.26 -5.02 -5.01
N GLY A 285 -18.28 -6.32 -4.73
CA GLY A 285 -19.26 -7.24 -5.35
C GLY A 285 -20.62 -7.30 -4.67
N ARG A 286 -20.81 -6.61 -3.53
CA ARG A 286 -22.03 -6.72 -2.70
C ARG A 286 -23.09 -5.68 -3.00
N ASN A 287 -22.71 -4.50 -3.47
CA ASN A 287 -23.66 -3.45 -3.86
C ASN A 287 -23.95 -3.55 -5.36
N ASP A 288 -25.22 -3.38 -5.76
CA ASP A 288 -25.62 -3.56 -7.16
C ASP A 288 -24.88 -2.61 -8.11
N GLU A 289 -24.62 -1.37 -7.66
CA GLU A 289 -23.89 -0.37 -8.44
C GLU A 289 -22.44 -0.78 -8.71
N SER A 290 -21.65 -1.11 -7.67
CA SER A 290 -20.24 -1.48 -7.90
C SER A 290 -20.10 -2.88 -8.48
N LYS A 291 -21.06 -3.78 -8.28
CA LYS A 291 -21.11 -5.08 -8.95
C LYS A 291 -21.13 -4.95 -10.48
N GLY A 292 -21.88 -3.97 -11.00
CA GLY A 292 -21.87 -3.64 -12.43
C GLY A 292 -20.50 -3.17 -12.93
N HIS A 293 -19.83 -2.29 -12.16
CA HIS A 293 -18.49 -1.81 -12.50
C HIS A 293 -17.43 -2.91 -12.42
N VAL A 294 -17.50 -3.80 -11.42
CA VAL A 294 -16.63 -4.97 -11.28
C VAL A 294 -16.80 -5.89 -12.49
N ALA A 295 -18.04 -6.27 -12.83
CA ALA A 295 -18.32 -7.12 -13.98
C ALA A 295 -17.81 -6.50 -15.29
N ARG A 296 -18.06 -5.20 -15.49
CA ARG A 296 -17.59 -4.46 -16.67
C ARG A 296 -16.07 -4.44 -16.75
N LEU A 297 -15.36 -4.15 -15.65
CA LEU A 297 -13.91 -4.14 -15.62
C LEU A 297 -13.36 -5.50 -16.06
N PHE A 298 -13.81 -6.60 -15.43
CA PHE A 298 -13.29 -7.94 -15.73
C PHE A 298 -13.66 -8.45 -17.13
N ALA A 299 -14.77 -7.98 -17.70
CA ALA A 299 -15.13 -8.23 -19.10
C ALA A 299 -14.19 -7.52 -20.09
N MET A 300 -13.62 -6.36 -19.72
CA MET A 300 -12.68 -5.60 -20.54
C MET A 300 -11.23 -6.09 -20.43
N LEU A 301 -10.88 -6.82 -19.37
CA LEU A 301 -9.52 -7.33 -19.18
C LEU A 301 -9.21 -8.43 -20.22
N PRO A 302 -8.03 -8.42 -20.87
CA PRO A 302 -7.64 -9.47 -21.80
C PRO A 302 -7.64 -10.82 -21.08
N LYS A 303 -8.28 -11.85 -21.64
CA LYS A 303 -8.36 -13.18 -21.04
C LYS A 303 -6.96 -13.60 -20.59
N ALA A 304 -6.82 -14.03 -19.34
CA ALA A 304 -5.54 -14.48 -18.84
C ALA A 304 -5.04 -15.58 -19.79
N ALA A 305 -3.92 -15.34 -20.46
CA ALA A 305 -3.16 -16.44 -21.03
C ALA A 305 -2.96 -17.41 -19.88
N CYS A 306 -3.40 -18.66 -20.03
CA CYS A 306 -3.27 -19.67 -19.00
C CYS A 306 -1.77 -19.80 -18.70
N VAL A 307 -1.28 -19.07 -17.70
CA VAL A 307 0.11 -19.19 -17.26
C VAL A 307 0.16 -20.57 -16.65
N PRO A 308 0.93 -21.52 -17.20
CA PRO A 308 1.02 -22.85 -16.63
C PRO A 308 1.34 -22.70 -15.15
N CYS A 309 0.45 -23.17 -14.28
CA CYS A 309 0.69 -23.15 -12.85
C CYS A 309 2.04 -23.84 -12.64
N PRO A 310 3.07 -23.16 -12.09
CA PRO A 310 4.34 -23.80 -11.83
C PRO A 310 4.04 -24.99 -10.92
N ARG A 311 4.17 -26.21 -11.45
CA ARG A 311 4.02 -27.42 -10.63
C ARG A 311 5.00 -27.24 -9.46
N PRO A 312 4.55 -27.39 -8.20
CA PRO A 312 5.44 -27.25 -7.06
C PRO A 312 6.60 -28.24 -7.25
N LYS A 313 7.80 -27.71 -7.50
CA LYS A 313 9.01 -28.51 -7.54
C LYS A 313 9.30 -28.94 -6.10
N GLY A 314 8.87 -30.14 -5.72
CA GLY A 314 9.27 -30.75 -4.45
C GLY A 314 8.20 -30.89 -3.37
N ALA A 315 6.90 -30.91 -3.69
CA ALA A 315 5.95 -31.53 -2.78
C ALA A 315 6.20 -33.05 -2.80
N ALA A 316 7.08 -33.52 -1.92
CA ALA A 316 7.21 -34.94 -1.62
C ALA A 316 5.82 -35.45 -1.26
N ALA A 317 5.40 -36.55 -1.90
CA ALA A 317 4.13 -37.20 -1.59
C ALA A 317 4.19 -37.67 -0.13
N GLU A 318 3.64 -36.90 0.80
CA GLU A 318 3.34 -37.38 2.15
C GLU A 318 2.16 -38.36 2.04
N THR A 319 2.47 -39.62 1.73
CA THR A 319 1.57 -40.75 1.89
C THR A 319 1.45 -41.08 3.38
N GLY A 320 0.70 -40.27 4.11
CA GLY A 320 0.43 -40.50 5.52
C GLY A 320 -0.99 -40.05 5.85
N THR A 321 -1.97 -40.93 5.67
CA THR A 321 -3.32 -40.74 6.22
C THR A 321 -3.23 -40.55 7.74
N PRO A 322 -3.62 -39.38 8.30
CA PRO A 322 -3.71 -39.24 9.74
C PRO A 322 -4.92 -40.04 10.25
N ARG A 323 -4.67 -40.97 11.18
CA ARG A 323 -5.73 -41.62 11.95
C ARG A 323 -6.34 -40.58 12.88
N VAL A 324 -7.61 -40.25 12.66
CA VAL A 324 -8.42 -39.44 13.58
C VAL A 324 -8.65 -40.26 14.85
N PRO A 325 -8.36 -39.73 16.06
CA PRO A 325 -8.81 -40.35 17.29
C PRO A 325 -10.33 -40.14 17.41
N THR A 326 -11.08 -41.23 17.48
CA THR A 326 -12.46 -41.20 18.00
C THR A 326 -12.43 -40.79 19.46
N LEU A 327 -13.14 -39.71 19.77
CA LEU A 327 -13.62 -39.39 21.12
C LEU A 327 -14.78 -40.31 21.49
#